data_AF-E7C1I4-F1
#
_entry.id   AF-E7C1I4-F1
#
_cell.length_a   1.000
_cell.length_b   1.000
_cell.length_c   1.000
_cell.angle_alpha   90.00
_cell.angle_beta   90.00
_cell.angle_gamma   90.00
#
_symmetry.space_group_name_H-M   'P 1'
#
loop_
_entity.id
_entity.type
_entity.pdbx_description
1 polymer ?
#
loop_
_entity_poly.entity_id
_entity_poly.type
_entity_poly.pdbx_seq_one_letter_code
_entity_poly.pdbx_strand_id
1 'polypeptide(L)'
;MIKFYDRKNYSLINIKPNNSSSINENIIFFGFLGLLCLTFGIGFFFIGATLILPFAGIEIIALIIVLKLNRNWSSQWQKIKIDKLYVEIEEQKGKKTKNKFDRFLSKFIVESKTGRKIYFVNKNTKIELGSFLTEEEKDKLINFLERKVQQFNFS
;
A
#
# COMPACT_ATOMS: atom_id res chain seq x y z
N MET A 1 0.92 -6.56 4.28
CA MET A 1 1.52 -7.06 5.53
C MET A 1 1.28 -6.09 6.68
N ILE A 2 0.82 -6.60 7.82
CA ILE A 2 0.60 -5.83 9.05
C ILE A 2 1.55 -6.35 10.14
N LYS A 3 2.22 -5.43 10.85
CA LYS A 3 3.03 -5.73 12.02
C LYS A 3 2.54 -4.94 13.22
N PHE A 4 2.24 -5.66 14.30
CA PHE A 4 1.82 -5.09 15.57
C PHE A 4 2.98 -5.15 16.56
N TYR A 5 3.26 -4.05 17.25
CA TYR A 5 4.23 -3.98 18.32
C TYR A 5 3.57 -3.39 19.54
N ASP A 6 3.67 -4.07 20.68
CA ASP A 6 3.16 -3.56 21.94
C ASP A 6 4.32 -3.15 22.83
N ARG A 7 4.28 -1.92 23.33
CA ARG A 7 5.23 -1.39 24.31
C ARG A 7 4.45 -1.01 25.56
N LYS A 8 5.14 -0.93 26.71
CA LYS A 8 4.52 -0.66 28.02
C LYS A 8 3.55 0.54 28.04
N ASN A 9 3.84 1.58 27.24
CA ASN A 9 3.05 2.83 27.24
C ASN A 9 2.27 3.07 25.94
N TYR A 10 2.60 2.39 24.84
CA TYR A 10 1.96 2.63 23.55
C TYR A 10 1.95 1.37 22.68
N SER A 11 0.95 1.27 21.81
CA SER A 11 0.89 0.25 20.76
C SER A 11 1.24 0.86 19.41
N LEU A 12 2.05 0.18 18.62
CA LEU A 12 2.46 0.59 17.28
C LEU A 12 1.96 -0.42 16.26
N ILE A 13 1.28 0.08 15.23
CA ILE A 13 0.78 -0.70 14.11
C ILE A 13 1.50 -0.19 12.87
N ASN A 14 2.26 -1.05 12.20
CA ASN A 14 2.90 -0.74 10.95
C ASN A 14 2.23 -1.55 9.84
N ILE A 15 1.72 -0.85 8.84
CA ILE A 15 0.90 -1.39 7.77
C ILE A 15 1.62 -1.08 6.46
N LYS A 16 1.85 -2.10 5.65
CA LYS A 16 2.41 -2.00 4.30
C LYS A 16 1.59 -2.88 3.35
N PRO A 17 1.55 -2.57 2.04
CA PRO A 17 1.00 -3.47 1.04
C PRO A 17 1.58 -4.88 1.18
N ASN A 18 0.77 -5.88 0.87
CA ASN A 18 1.29 -7.24 0.74
C ASN A 18 1.96 -7.36 -0.63
N ASN A 19 3.29 -7.31 -0.65
CA ASN A 19 4.06 -7.52 -1.86
C ASN A 19 4.35 -9.01 -1.97
N SER A 20 3.62 -9.70 -2.84
CA SER A 20 3.84 -11.13 -3.13
C SER A 20 5.13 -11.38 -3.91
N SER A 21 5.64 -10.37 -4.64
CA SER A 21 6.93 -10.38 -5.32
C SER A 21 7.74 -9.15 -4.98
N SER A 22 9.07 -9.27 -4.97
CA SER A 22 9.93 -8.11 -4.72
C SER A 22 9.93 -7.18 -5.94
N ILE A 23 10.04 -5.86 -5.71
CA ILE A 23 10.13 -4.88 -6.80
C ILE A 23 11.28 -5.23 -7.76
N ASN A 24 12.37 -5.79 -7.24
CA ASN A 24 13.55 -6.18 -8.00
C ASN A 24 13.24 -7.38 -8.90
N GLU A 25 12.55 -8.40 -8.39
CA GLU A 25 12.10 -9.56 -9.19
C GLU A 25 11.21 -9.11 -10.35
N ASN A 26 10.26 -8.20 -10.10
CA ASN A 26 9.40 -7.67 -11.16
C ASN A 26 10.21 -6.95 -12.24
N ILE A 27 11.16 -6.09 -11.85
CA ILE A 27 12.02 -5.38 -12.81
C ILE A 27 12.85 -6.36 -13.64
N ILE A 28 13.43 -7.39 -13.01
CA ILE A 28 14.25 -8.39 -13.70
C ILE A 28 13.37 -9.17 -14.70
N PHE A 29 12.22 -9.67 -14.25
CA PHE A 29 11.31 -10.48 -15.07
C PHE A 29 10.78 -9.68 -16.27
N PHE A 30 10.22 -8.50 -16.04
CA PHE A 30 9.68 -7.67 -17.13
C PHE A 30 10.79 -7.07 -18.01
N GLY A 31 11.97 -6.81 -17.44
CA GLY A 31 13.14 -6.38 -18.21
C GLY A 31 13.62 -7.46 -19.18
N PHE A 32 13.68 -8.72 -18.73
CA PHE A 32 14.01 -9.85 -19.59
C PHE A 32 12.96 -10.07 -20.69
N LEU A 33 11.67 -9.97 -20.35
CA LEU A 33 10.59 -10.08 -21.33
C LEU A 33 10.68 -8.98 -22.40
N GLY A 34 10.94 -7.74 -21.99
CA GLY A 34 11.15 -6.63 -22.91
C GLY A 34 12.38 -6.81 -23.80
N LEU A 35 13.48 -7.34 -23.25
CA LEU A 35 14.69 -7.65 -24.03
C LEU A 35 14.42 -8.71 -25.11
N LEU A 36 13.67 -9.75 -24.78
CA LEU A 36 13.26 -10.78 -25.75
C LEU A 36 12.43 -10.16 -26.87
N CYS A 37 11.43 -9.35 -26.54
CA CYS A 37 10.58 -8.71 -27.54
C CYS A 37 11.39 -7.78 -28.47
N LEU A 38 12.31 -6.98 -27.92
CA LEU A 38 13.21 -6.15 -28.72
C LEU A 38 14.10 -6.99 -29.64
N THR A 39 14.61 -8.12 -29.15
CA THR A 39 15.46 -9.01 -29.96
C THR A 39 14.71 -9.56 -31.16
N PHE A 40 13.48 -10.06 -30.96
CA PHE A 40 12.62 -10.49 -32.07
C PHE A 40 12.26 -9.33 -32.99
N GLY A 41 11.88 -8.17 -32.44
CA GLY A 41 11.52 -6.99 -33.24
C GLY A 41 12.64 -6.49 -34.14
N ILE A 42 13.87 -6.48 -33.64
CA ILE A 42 15.07 -6.12 -34.41
C ILE A 42 15.34 -7.19 -35.49
N GLY A 43 15.27 -8.47 -35.14
CA GLY A 43 15.48 -9.56 -36.10
C GLY A 43 14.50 -9.50 -37.29
N PHE A 44 13.22 -9.28 -37.01
CA PHE A 44 12.19 -9.14 -38.04
C PHE A 44 12.31 -7.85 -38.86
N PHE A 45 12.80 -6.76 -38.26
CA PHE A 45 13.07 -5.52 -38.98
C PHE A 45 14.08 -5.74 -40.12
N PHE A 46 15.14 -6.51 -39.88
CA PHE A 46 16.12 -6.86 -40.92
C PHE A 46 15.56 -7.75 -42.04
N ILE A 47 14.51 -8.52 -41.77
CA ILE A 47 13.82 -9.38 -42.75
C ILE A 47 12.76 -8.57 -43.54
N GLY A 48 12.65 -7.26 -43.30
CA GLY A 48 11.75 -6.35 -44.00
C GLY A 48 10.38 -6.18 -43.34
N ALA A 49 10.14 -6.82 -42.19
CA ALA A 49 8.91 -6.65 -41.41
C ALA A 49 9.01 -5.41 -40.50
N THR A 50 9.13 -4.25 -41.13
CA THR A 50 9.35 -2.95 -40.47
C THR A 50 8.29 -2.57 -39.46
N LEU A 51 7.04 -3.02 -39.65
CA LEU A 51 5.92 -2.77 -38.74
C LEU A 51 6.03 -3.48 -37.40
N ILE A 52 6.84 -4.53 -37.26
CA ILE A 52 6.97 -5.25 -35.97
C ILE A 52 7.68 -4.38 -34.92
N LEU A 53 8.63 -3.55 -35.36
CA LEU A 53 9.41 -2.70 -34.47
C LEU A 53 8.58 -1.65 -33.68
N PRO A 54 7.64 -0.89 -34.29
CA PRO A 54 6.78 0.01 -33.52
C PRO A 54 5.84 -0.72 -32.57
N PHE A 55 5.35 -1.92 -32.90
CA PHE A 55 4.55 -2.72 -31.95
C PHE A 55 5.38 -3.16 -30.74
N ALA A 56 6.60 -3.63 -30.96
CA ALA A 56 7.53 -3.94 -29.87
C ALA A 56 7.82 -2.70 -29.00
N GLY A 57 8.00 -1.53 -29.62
CA GLY A 57 8.18 -0.27 -28.89
C GLY A 57 6.99 0.08 -27.98
N ILE A 58 5.76 -0.10 -28.47
CA ILE A 58 4.54 0.13 -27.68
C ILE A 58 4.47 -0.85 -26.50
N GLU A 59 4.83 -2.12 -26.71
CA GLU A 59 4.85 -3.11 -25.64
C GLU A 59 5.83 -2.72 -24.51
N ILE A 60 7.04 -2.25 -24.87
CA ILE A 60 8.01 -1.76 -23.87
C ILE A 60 7.45 -0.56 -23.08
N ILE A 61 6.78 0.38 -23.75
CA ILE A 61 6.16 1.52 -23.08
C ILE A 61 5.09 1.05 -22.09
N ALA A 62 4.24 0.10 -22.50
CA ALA A 62 3.21 -0.48 -21.63
C ALA A 62 3.83 -1.17 -20.40
N LEU A 63 4.91 -1.94 -20.58
CA LEU A 63 5.64 -2.58 -19.48
C LEU A 63 6.22 -1.55 -18.49
N ILE A 64 6.80 -0.47 -19.00
CA ILE A 64 7.33 0.62 -18.15
C ILE A 64 6.20 1.26 -17.33
N ILE A 65 5.04 1.50 -17.94
CA ILE A 65 3.87 2.06 -17.24
C ILE A 65 3.43 1.12 -16.11
N VAL A 66 3.28 -0.17 -16.39
CA VAL A 66 2.87 -1.18 -15.38
C VAL A 66 3.87 -1.23 -14.23
N LEU A 67 5.17 -1.27 -14.51
CA LEU A 67 6.22 -1.27 -13.49
C LEU A 67 6.17 0.00 -12.62
N LYS A 68 5.95 1.17 -13.22
CA LYS A 68 5.86 2.44 -12.50
C LYS A 68 4.63 2.49 -11.59
N LEU A 69 3.48 2.02 -12.07
CA LEU A 69 2.25 1.92 -11.28
C LEU A 69 2.43 0.95 -10.11
N ASN A 70 2.99 -0.23 -10.36
CA ASN A 70 3.28 -1.22 -9.34
C ASN A 70 4.22 -0.68 -8.25
N ARG A 71 5.28 0.04 -8.66
CA ARG A 71 6.22 0.67 -7.72
C ARG A 71 5.55 1.73 -6.85
N ASN A 72 4.71 2.58 -7.44
CA ASN A 72 3.98 3.60 -6.69
C ASN A 72 3.03 2.98 -5.66
N TRP A 73 2.31 1.93 -6.05
CA TRP A 73 1.43 1.19 -5.15
C TRP A 73 2.18 0.51 -4.01
N SER A 74 3.28 -0.18 -4.32
CA SER A 74 4.07 -0.94 -3.35
C SER A 74 4.87 -0.07 -2.38
N SER A 75 5.10 1.21 -2.72
CA SER A 75 5.84 2.15 -1.87
C SER A 75 5.02 2.71 -0.71
N GLN A 76 3.70 2.44 -0.70
CA GLN A 76 2.79 2.96 0.32
C GLN A 76 3.07 2.34 1.69
N TRP A 77 2.89 3.12 2.76
CA TRP A 77 2.91 2.58 4.12
C TRP A 77 2.15 3.50 5.07
N GLN A 78 1.67 2.92 6.16
CA GLN A 78 0.99 3.63 7.24
C GLN A 78 1.47 3.10 8.58
N LYS A 79 1.75 4.00 9.52
CA LYS A 79 2.19 3.71 10.87
C LYS A 79 1.28 4.45 11.84
N ILE A 80 0.58 3.68 12.67
CA ILE A 80 -0.37 4.16 13.65
C ILE A 80 0.22 3.89 15.02
N LYS A 81 0.47 4.93 15.81
CA LYS A 81 0.91 4.82 17.20
C LYS A 81 -0.23 5.28 18.10
N ILE A 82 -0.69 4.38 18.96
CA ILE A 82 -1.76 4.62 19.92
C ILE A 82 -1.12 4.67 21.31
N ASP A 83 -1.18 5.84 21.93
CA ASP A 83 -0.75 6.09 23.30
C ASP A 83 -2.00 6.33 24.19
N LYS A 84 -1.83 6.50 25.49
CA LYS A 84 -2.94 6.77 26.42
C LYS A 84 -3.71 8.05 26.07
N LEU A 85 -2.99 9.09 25.64
CA LEU A 85 -3.53 10.44 25.39
C LEU A 85 -3.67 10.78 23.91
N TYR A 86 -2.84 10.20 23.04
CA TYR A 86 -2.72 10.63 21.65
C TYR A 86 -2.72 9.45 20.68
N VAL A 87 -3.21 9.71 19.48
CA VAL A 87 -3.05 8.85 18.30
C VAL A 87 -2.20 9.58 17.28
N GLU A 88 -1.04 9.03 16.94
CA GLU A 88 -0.17 9.53 15.88
C GLU A 88 -0.32 8.64 14.64
N ILE A 89 -0.62 9.25 13.50
CA ILE A 89 -0.71 8.57 12.20
C ILE A 89 0.33 9.18 11.29
N GLU A 90 1.27 8.35 10.85
CA GLU A 90 2.29 8.67 9.87
C GLU A 90 2.01 7.83 8.62
N GLU A 91 1.90 8.46 7.45
CA GLU A 91 1.61 7.76 6.22
C GLU A 91 2.45 8.26 5.05
N GLN A 92 2.72 7.36 4.12
CA GLN A 92 3.32 7.65 2.83
C GLN A 92 2.36 7.15 1.75
N LYS A 93 1.62 8.09 1.16
CA LYS A 93 0.76 7.84 -0.01
C LYS A 93 1.00 8.97 -1.01
N GLY A 94 1.99 8.77 -1.88
CA GLY A 94 2.56 9.84 -2.71
C GLY A 94 3.45 10.80 -1.91
N LYS A 95 2.89 11.50 -0.92
CA LYS A 95 3.62 12.37 0.02
C LYS A 95 3.66 11.78 1.42
N LYS A 96 4.72 12.11 2.16
CA LYS A 96 4.84 11.80 3.59
C LYS A 96 4.00 12.78 4.41
N THR A 97 3.11 12.28 5.25
CA THR A 97 2.36 13.08 6.22
C THR A 97 2.50 12.47 7.61
N LYS A 98 2.45 13.33 8.64
CA LYS A 98 2.50 12.92 10.04
C LYS A 98 1.56 13.82 10.83
N ASN A 99 0.53 13.23 11.39
CA ASN A 99 -0.50 13.94 12.16
C ASN A 99 -0.61 13.34 13.56
N LYS A 100 -0.77 14.20 14.56
CA LYS A 100 -0.98 13.83 15.96
C LYS A 100 -2.34 14.33 16.41
N PHE A 101 -3.12 13.44 17.00
CA PHE A 101 -4.51 13.67 17.38
C PHE A 101 -4.73 13.32 18.84
N ASP A 102 -5.66 14.02 19.49
CA ASP A 102 -6.14 13.66 20.83
C ASP A 102 -6.95 12.36 20.76
N ARG A 103 -6.63 11.38 21.62
CA ARG A 103 -7.27 10.07 21.58
C ARG A 103 -8.75 10.12 21.98
N PHE A 104 -9.14 10.94 22.96
CA PHE A 104 -10.52 11.00 23.46
C PHE A 104 -11.47 11.62 22.45
N LEU A 105 -10.95 12.46 21.56
CA LEU A 105 -11.69 13.09 20.46
C LEU A 105 -11.64 12.29 19.15
N SER A 106 -11.00 11.13 19.18
CA SER A 106 -10.80 10.27 18.01
C SER A 106 -11.64 9.00 18.09
N LYS A 107 -12.10 8.53 16.94
CA LYS A 107 -12.82 7.26 16.81
C LYS A 107 -12.37 6.50 15.57
N PHE A 108 -12.41 5.18 15.66
CA PHE A 108 -12.26 4.29 14.52
C PHE A 108 -13.65 3.86 14.05
N ILE A 109 -13.94 4.01 12.75
CA ILE A 109 -15.22 3.65 12.14
C ILE A 109 -14.96 2.60 11.08
N VAL A 110 -15.74 1.52 11.09
CA VAL A 110 -15.73 0.50 10.05
C VAL A 110 -16.99 0.66 9.20
N GLU A 111 -16.81 0.91 7.90
CA GLU A 111 -17.89 0.94 6.92
C GLU A 111 -17.82 -0.35 6.08
N SER A 112 -18.95 -1.04 5.89
CA SER A 112 -19.00 -2.32 5.16
C SER A 112 -19.90 -2.29 3.91
N LYS A 113 -20.32 -1.11 3.43
CA LYS A 113 -21.32 -0.98 2.34
C LYS A 113 -20.82 -1.48 0.98
N THR A 114 -19.53 -1.35 0.69
CA THR A 114 -18.92 -1.70 -0.62
C THR A 114 -17.57 -2.39 -0.44
N GLY A 115 -17.47 -3.24 0.59
CA GLY A 115 -16.22 -3.78 1.14
C GLY A 115 -15.88 -3.14 2.48
N ARG A 116 -14.98 -3.75 3.26
CA ARG A 116 -14.60 -3.21 4.57
C ARG A 116 -13.66 -2.03 4.38
N LYS A 117 -14.03 -0.87 4.91
CA LYS A 117 -13.19 0.33 4.95
C LYS A 117 -13.06 0.78 6.39
N ILE A 118 -11.85 1.08 6.79
CA ILE A 118 -11.53 1.48 8.17
C ILE A 118 -11.14 2.95 8.11
N TYR A 119 -11.83 3.76 8.90
CA TYR A 119 -11.58 5.19 8.99
C TYR A 119 -11.16 5.58 10.39
N PHE A 120 -10.09 6.36 10.48
CA PHE A 120 -9.80 7.16 11.66
C PHE A 120 -10.47 8.52 11.51
N VAL A 121 -11.29 8.91 12.49
CA VAL A 121 -12.02 10.17 12.50
C VAL A 121 -11.67 10.95 13.76
N ASN A 122 -11.24 12.19 13.59
CA ASN A 122 -11.09 13.16 14.66
C ASN A 122 -11.67 14.50 14.20
N LYS A 123 -12.70 15.01 14.89
CA LYS A 123 -13.39 16.29 14.60
C LYS A 123 -13.60 16.58 13.10
N ASN A 124 -12.61 17.17 12.43
CA ASN A 124 -12.67 17.62 11.04
C ASN A 124 -11.79 16.79 10.08
N THR A 125 -11.17 15.71 10.55
CA THR A 125 -10.26 14.87 9.76
C THR A 125 -10.78 13.45 9.70
N LYS A 126 -10.94 12.92 8.48
CA LYS A 126 -11.25 11.51 8.19
C LYS A 126 -10.10 10.93 7.38
N ILE A 127 -9.39 9.95 7.94
CA ILE A 127 -8.24 9.28 7.32
C ILE A 127 -8.61 7.83 7.09
N GLU A 128 -8.49 7.34 5.85
CA GLU A 128 -8.66 5.92 5.55
C GLU A 128 -7.42 5.13 5.96
N LEU A 129 -7.63 4.07 6.75
CA LEU A 129 -6.58 3.19 7.22
C LEU A 129 -6.53 1.92 6.37
N GLY A 130 -5.34 1.59 5.90
CA GLY A 130 -5.08 0.35 5.18
C GLY A 130 -5.83 0.24 3.86
N SER A 131 -5.95 1.33 3.09
CA SER A 131 -6.65 1.30 1.78
C SER A 131 -6.04 0.29 0.79
N PHE A 132 -4.79 -0.09 1.01
CA PHE A 132 -4.02 -1.07 0.22
C PHE A 132 -4.02 -2.49 0.82
N LEU A 133 -4.75 -2.71 1.93
CA LEU A 133 -4.88 -4.02 2.56
C LEU A 133 -5.93 -4.86 1.85
N THR A 134 -5.70 -6.17 1.85
CA THR A 134 -6.72 -7.17 1.51
C THR A 134 -7.83 -7.23 2.58
N GLU A 135 -9.00 -7.78 2.26
CA GLU A 135 -10.11 -7.88 3.22
C GLU A 135 -9.73 -8.71 4.46
N GLU A 136 -8.96 -9.79 4.31
CA GLU A 136 -8.45 -10.59 5.42
C GLU A 136 -7.49 -9.81 6.33
N GLU A 137 -6.64 -8.97 5.75
CA GLU A 137 -5.75 -8.09 6.50
C GLU A 137 -6.53 -6.99 7.23
N LYS A 138 -7.58 -6.45 6.59
CA LYS A 138 -8.48 -5.48 7.24
C LYS A 138 -9.17 -6.09 8.46
N ASP A 139 -9.61 -7.35 8.40
CA ASP A 139 -10.21 -8.04 9.55
C ASP A 139 -9.22 -8.18 10.70
N LYS A 140 -7.98 -8.56 10.41
CA LYS A 140 -6.91 -8.62 11.42
C LYS A 140 -6.66 -7.26 12.05
N LEU A 141 -6.71 -6.18 11.27
CA LEU A 141 -6.56 -4.82 11.78
C LEU A 141 -7.73 -4.39 12.66
N ILE A 142 -8.97 -4.66 12.24
CA ILE A 142 -10.19 -4.34 13.00
C ILE A 142 -10.16 -5.03 14.36
N ASN A 143 -9.95 -6.36 14.38
CA ASN A 143 -9.90 -7.14 15.62
C ASN A 143 -8.80 -6.63 16.58
N PHE A 144 -7.66 -6.22 16.03
CA PHE A 144 -6.59 -5.63 16.85
C PHE A 144 -6.98 -4.28 17.43
N LEU A 145 -7.57 -3.39 16.62
CA LEU A 145 -8.00 -2.05 17.04
C LEU A 145 -9.10 -2.14 18.11
N GLU A 146 -10.10 -3.00 17.92
CA GLU A 146 -11.18 -3.20 18.90
C GLU A 146 -10.63 -3.61 20.27
N ARG A 147 -9.76 -4.64 20.30
CA ARG A 147 -9.12 -5.09 21.53
C ARG A 147 -8.33 -3.97 22.22
N LYS A 148 -7.62 -3.15 21.45
CA LYS A 148 -6.83 -2.04 22.01
C LYS A 148 -7.69 -0.90 22.52
N VAL A 149 -8.74 -0.52 21.80
CA VAL A 149 -9.69 0.49 22.26
C VAL A 149 -10.33 0.07 23.58
N GLN A 150 -10.74 -1.20 23.71
CA GLN A 150 -11.25 -1.74 24.97
C GLN A 150 -10.21 -1.64 26.09
N GLN A 151 -8.98 -2.13 25.87
CA GLN A 151 -7.91 -2.09 26.89
C GLN A 151 -7.66 -0.68 27.44
N PHE A 152 -7.62 0.33 26.58
CA PHE A 152 -7.30 1.69 27.00
C PHE A 152 -8.52 2.49 27.50
N ASN A 153 -9.75 2.00 27.35
CA ASN A 153 -10.94 2.64 27.91
C ASN A 153 -11.24 2.20 29.35
N PHE A 154 -10.70 1.04 29.78
CA PHE A 154 -10.89 0.48 31.12
C PHE A 154 -9.64 0.55 32.02
N SER A 155 -8.60 1.28 31.60
CA SER A 155 -7.34 1.49 32.36
C SER A 155 -7.09 2.97 32.61
#